data_AF-A0A951X1G2-F1
#
_entry.id   AF-A0A951X1G2-F1
#
_cell.length_a   1.000
_cell.length_b   1.000
_cell.length_c   1.000
_cell.angle_alpha   90.00
_cell.angle_beta   90.00
_cell.angle_gamma   90.00
#
_symmetry.space_group_name_H-M   'P 1'
#
loop_
_entity.id
_entity.type
_entity.pdbx_description
1 polymer ?
#
loop_
_entity_poly.entity_id
_entity_poly.type
_entity_poly.pdbx_seq_one_letter_code
_entity_poly.pdbx_strand_id
1 'polypeptide(L)'
;MTVISKAHIPGRGKSILVAAALTIFLLVLAACAAPQQAATPTAAVAPTAPAAEEVLANTGIADEVAARNNKYDAAPEMTIDESKYYYATLKTEQGDFKVQLFADRAPKTVNNFVFLARDGFYDNTTFHRVLDGFMAQAGDPTGTGIGGPGYEFEDEFYPGATFDRPGLLAMANAGPNTNGSQFFITFAPTPWLDGQHTIFGEVIEGQEVLDKLTRRDPQQGPSGAGDTLYAVEIEETESSILPTPTALPPTPTPFAPSSVQDVERPLAALSGDEKVNYFNTAPELVIDTSKRYTATIRTSQGDMVVELYDDAAPAAVNNFVVLANLGFYDNTPVNDVNPGLLVVIGAPNNDPTRDAGYLIQPEVGLPTEPITGSVTYRSLQQLPDGTVLASSSQLFLALSPPPAEAIPAYSFFGTIIEGVEILSTITVSDTIESITIRESE
;
A
#
# COMPACT_ATOMS: atom_id res chain seq x y z
N MET A 1 -4.49 68.85 -4.93
CA MET A 1 -5.64 68.75 -5.85
C MET A 1 -6.64 67.81 -5.21
N THR A 2 -7.61 68.36 -4.47
CA THR A 2 -8.99 68.66 -4.91
C THR A 2 -9.85 67.38 -4.98
N VAL A 3 -10.50 66.96 -3.89
CA VAL A 3 -11.83 67.33 -3.33
C VAL A 3 -13.06 66.93 -4.19
N ILE A 4 -14.05 66.34 -3.51
CA ILE A 4 -15.54 66.33 -3.70
C ILE A 4 -16.17 65.29 -4.64
N SER A 5 -17.00 64.40 -4.06
CA SER A 5 -18.43 64.35 -4.41
C SER A 5 -19.29 63.86 -3.23
N LYS A 6 -20.44 64.51 -3.06
CA LYS A 6 -21.38 64.46 -1.93
C LYS A 6 -22.78 64.55 -2.53
N ALA A 7 -23.73 63.66 -2.17
CA ALA A 7 -25.19 63.88 -2.14
C ALA A 7 -25.88 62.61 -1.57
N HIS A 8 -26.60 62.52 -0.45
CA HIS A 8 -27.85 63.15 0.09
C HIS A 8 -29.16 62.33 -0.16
N ILE A 9 -29.53 61.44 0.80
CA ILE A 9 -30.78 61.30 1.65
C ILE A 9 -32.13 61.86 1.08
N PRO A 10 -33.40 61.40 1.38
CA PRO A 10 -34.02 60.66 2.54
C PRO A 10 -35.06 59.56 2.15
N GLY A 11 -35.81 58.84 3.00
CA GLY A 11 -36.03 58.82 4.46
C GLY A 11 -37.35 58.10 4.83
N ARG A 12 -37.66 58.14 6.15
CA ARG A 12 -38.95 57.94 6.86
C ARG A 12 -39.53 56.52 7.06
N GLY A 13 -39.77 56.20 8.34
CA GLY A 13 -41.05 55.58 8.71
C GLY A 13 -41.22 54.84 10.06
N LYS A 14 -41.20 55.57 11.19
CA LYS A 14 -42.08 55.42 12.38
C LYS A 14 -42.01 54.18 13.30
N SER A 15 -41.34 54.36 14.45
CA SER A 15 -41.90 54.57 15.81
C SER A 15 -43.10 53.77 16.34
N ILE A 16 -42.99 53.27 17.60
CA ILE A 16 -43.84 53.50 18.83
C ILE A 16 -43.63 52.30 19.81
N LEU A 17 -42.95 52.46 20.97
CA LEU A 17 -43.46 52.79 22.34
C LEU A 17 -44.28 51.61 22.99
N VAL A 18 -44.24 51.23 24.29
CA VAL A 18 -43.72 51.81 25.54
C VAL A 18 -43.84 50.81 26.73
N ALA A 19 -42.92 50.95 27.73
CA ALA A 19 -42.95 50.78 29.23
C ALA A 19 -43.80 49.68 29.93
N ALA A 20 -43.55 49.23 31.18
CA ALA A 20 -42.96 49.78 32.41
C ALA A 20 -42.53 48.61 33.35
N ALA A 21 -41.40 48.59 34.07
CA ALA A 21 -40.94 49.33 35.25
C ALA A 21 -41.70 49.05 36.58
N LEU A 22 -41.03 48.43 37.56
CA LEU A 22 -41.12 48.83 38.96
C LEU A 22 -39.85 48.48 39.75
N THR A 23 -39.30 49.50 40.39
CA THR A 23 -38.08 49.53 41.21
C THR A 23 -38.49 49.66 42.68
N ILE A 24 -37.80 49.01 43.62
CA ILE A 24 -37.77 49.43 45.04
C ILE A 24 -36.31 49.55 45.48
N PHE A 25 -36.03 50.63 46.21
CA PHE A 25 -34.74 51.14 46.63
C PHE A 25 -34.70 51.20 48.18
N LEU A 26 -33.47 51.18 48.73
CA LEU A 26 -32.97 51.81 49.97
C LEU A 26 -32.40 50.92 51.12
N LEU A 27 -31.07 51.02 51.26
CA LEU A 27 -30.15 51.11 52.44
C LEU A 27 -30.79 51.42 53.83
N VAL A 28 -30.21 51.23 55.03
CA VAL A 28 -28.96 50.66 55.64
C VAL A 28 -29.09 50.71 57.18
N LEU A 29 -28.40 49.79 57.90
CA LEU A 29 -27.79 49.85 59.26
C LEU A 29 -28.01 48.49 59.98
N ALA A 30 -27.15 47.89 60.82
CA ALA A 30 -25.71 47.86 61.12
C ALA A 30 -25.55 46.97 62.40
N ALA A 31 -24.34 46.43 62.62
CA ALA A 31 -23.84 45.69 63.81
C ALA A 31 -24.24 44.20 63.94
N CYS A 32 -23.38 43.23 64.26
CA CYS A 32 -21.95 43.13 64.59
C CYS A 32 -21.58 41.62 64.58
N ALA A 33 -20.43 41.20 64.03
CA ALA A 33 -19.48 40.23 64.64
C ALA A 33 -18.43 39.66 63.64
N ALA A 34 -17.17 40.04 63.88
CA ALA A 34 -15.87 39.41 63.55
C ALA A 34 -15.49 39.02 62.09
N PRO A 35 -14.34 39.50 61.56
CA PRO A 35 -13.75 39.01 60.32
C PRO A 35 -12.74 37.89 60.59
N GLN A 36 -12.83 36.78 59.86
CA GLN A 36 -11.73 35.82 59.73
C GLN A 36 -11.07 35.99 58.36
N GLN A 37 -9.77 36.24 58.43
CA GLN A 37 -8.88 36.71 57.38
C GLN A 37 -8.67 35.65 56.29
N ALA A 38 -8.82 36.08 55.04
CA ALA A 38 -8.42 35.31 53.87
C ALA A 38 -6.89 35.27 53.77
N ALA A 39 -6.31 34.07 53.64
CA ALA A 39 -4.91 33.85 53.31
C ALA A 39 -4.78 33.49 51.82
N THR A 40 -3.86 34.20 51.17
CA THR A 40 -3.42 34.09 49.78
C THR A 40 -2.91 32.69 49.43
N PRO A 41 -3.10 32.17 48.20
CA PRO A 41 -2.53 30.89 47.79
C PRO A 41 -1.01 30.95 47.74
N THR A 42 -0.35 30.05 48.48
CA THR A 42 1.10 29.84 48.46
C THR A 42 1.52 29.27 47.11
N ALA A 43 2.58 29.86 46.55
CA ALA A 43 3.20 29.49 45.29
C ALA A 43 3.57 27.99 45.24
N ALA A 44 3.31 27.38 44.08
CA ALA A 44 3.78 26.06 43.73
C ALA A 44 5.32 26.01 43.81
N VAL A 45 5.84 25.07 44.61
CA VAL A 45 7.26 24.75 44.65
C VAL A 45 7.62 24.08 43.32
N ALA A 46 8.58 24.66 42.60
CA ALA A 46 9.14 24.10 41.39
C ALA A 46 9.75 22.71 41.67
N PRO A 47 9.63 21.73 40.75
CA PRO A 47 10.24 20.43 40.93
C PRO A 47 11.76 20.60 41.01
N THR A 48 12.34 20.11 42.10
CA THR A 48 13.78 20.09 42.33
C THR A 48 14.36 18.98 41.43
N ALA A 49 15.49 19.25 40.78
CA ALA A 49 16.20 18.28 39.96
C ALA A 49 16.42 16.95 40.73
N PRO A 50 16.25 15.78 40.09
CA PRO A 50 16.39 14.51 40.78
C PRO A 50 17.81 14.31 41.30
N ALA A 51 17.90 13.73 42.49
CA ALA A 51 19.13 13.48 43.21
C ALA A 51 19.97 12.39 42.50
N ALA A 52 21.30 12.48 42.65
CA ALA A 52 22.32 11.68 41.96
C ALA A 52 22.22 10.13 42.14
N GLU A 53 21.26 9.60 42.89
CA GLU A 53 20.97 8.17 42.98
C GLU A 53 20.12 7.63 41.81
N GLU A 54 19.20 8.42 41.22
CA GLU A 54 18.41 7.98 40.05
C GLU A 54 19.24 7.96 38.75
N VAL A 55 20.31 8.77 38.67
CA VAL A 55 21.19 8.83 37.51
C VAL A 55 22.05 7.56 37.39
N LEU A 56 22.44 6.94 38.51
CA LEU A 56 23.23 5.70 38.53
C LEU A 56 22.41 4.45 38.17
N ALA A 57 21.11 4.44 38.49
CA ALA A 57 20.19 3.37 38.10
C ALA A 57 19.89 3.40 36.59
N ASN A 58 19.73 4.60 36.02
CA ASN A 58 19.50 4.76 34.58
C ASN A 58 20.74 4.45 33.71
N THR A 59 21.96 4.65 34.21
CA THR A 59 23.18 4.29 33.45
C THR A 59 23.38 2.78 33.32
N GLY A 60 23.07 2.01 34.37
CA GLY A 60 23.23 0.55 34.33
C GLY A 60 22.27 -0.12 33.34
N ILE A 61 21.01 0.35 33.28
CA ILE A 61 20.03 -0.16 32.33
C ILE A 61 20.43 0.18 30.89
N ALA A 62 20.88 1.42 30.62
CA ALA A 62 21.30 1.80 29.28
C ALA A 62 22.49 0.96 28.76
N ASP A 63 23.47 0.67 29.63
CA ASP A 63 24.60 -0.19 29.30
C ASP A 63 24.17 -1.65 29.06
N GLU A 64 23.23 -2.17 29.87
CA GLU A 64 22.66 -3.51 29.70
C GLU A 64 21.84 -3.65 28.40
N VAL A 65 21.09 -2.62 28.02
CA VAL A 65 20.34 -2.60 26.75
C VAL A 65 21.31 -2.53 25.58
N ALA A 66 22.31 -1.62 25.63
CA ALA A 66 23.31 -1.48 24.58
C ALA A 66 24.17 -2.75 24.39
N ALA A 67 24.39 -3.53 25.46
CA ALA A 67 25.09 -4.82 25.39
C ALA A 67 24.36 -5.88 24.56
N ARG A 68 23.08 -5.68 24.21
CA ARG A 68 22.32 -6.56 23.31
C ARG A 68 22.62 -6.31 21.84
N ASN A 69 23.35 -5.24 21.52
CA ASN A 69 23.77 -4.98 20.14
C ASN A 69 24.65 -6.13 19.63
N ASN A 70 24.29 -6.70 18.48
CA ASN A 70 24.95 -7.88 17.91
C ASN A 70 24.96 -9.11 18.85
N LYS A 71 23.89 -9.31 19.64
CA LYS A 71 23.74 -10.44 20.57
C LYS A 71 23.71 -11.81 19.87
N TYR A 72 23.27 -11.87 18.62
CA TYR A 72 23.00 -13.11 17.90
C TYR A 72 23.91 -13.31 16.70
N ASP A 73 24.32 -14.56 16.47
CA ASP A 73 25.19 -14.92 15.34
C ASP A 73 24.41 -15.18 14.03
N ALA A 74 23.10 -15.46 14.12
CA ALA A 74 22.24 -15.77 12.98
C ALA A 74 20.77 -15.48 13.30
N ALA A 75 19.97 -15.36 12.24
CA ALA A 75 18.51 -15.23 12.35
C ALA A 75 17.89 -16.46 13.03
N PRO A 76 16.79 -16.29 13.79
CA PRO A 76 16.14 -17.40 14.49
C PRO A 76 15.48 -18.36 13.51
N GLU A 77 15.48 -19.65 13.86
CA GLU A 77 14.72 -20.68 13.16
C GLU A 77 13.21 -20.36 13.19
N MET A 78 12.47 -20.84 12.19
CA MET A 78 11.01 -20.68 12.12
C MET A 78 10.33 -21.50 13.22
N THR A 79 9.65 -20.82 14.15
CA THR A 79 8.97 -21.43 15.30
C THR A 79 7.51 -21.01 15.45
N ILE A 80 7.09 -19.94 14.79
CA ILE A 80 5.69 -19.50 14.79
C ILE A 80 4.80 -20.45 13.98
N ASP A 81 3.51 -20.46 14.30
CA ASP A 81 2.47 -21.11 13.51
C ASP A 81 1.81 -20.08 12.60
N GLU A 82 2.14 -20.12 11.31
CA GLU A 82 1.63 -19.16 10.31
C GLU A 82 0.10 -19.15 10.17
N SER A 83 -0.58 -20.20 10.65
CA SER A 83 -2.05 -20.26 10.63
C SER A 83 -2.71 -19.48 11.78
N LYS A 84 -1.92 -18.98 12.74
CA LYS A 84 -2.39 -18.24 13.90
C LYS A 84 -2.21 -16.74 13.76
N TYR A 85 -2.97 -16.02 14.58
CA TYR A 85 -2.84 -14.58 14.71
C TYR A 85 -1.93 -14.25 15.88
N TYR A 86 -1.02 -13.32 15.61
CA TYR A 86 -0.09 -12.81 16.60
C TYR A 86 -0.42 -11.35 16.88
N TYR A 87 -0.44 -10.99 18.15
CA TYR A 87 -0.56 -9.62 18.59
C TYR A 87 0.65 -9.23 19.41
N ALA A 88 1.10 -7.99 19.23
CA ALA A 88 2.12 -7.41 20.08
C ALA A 88 1.56 -6.19 20.80
N THR A 89 1.63 -6.19 22.12
CA THR A 89 1.34 -5.01 22.94
C THR A 89 2.66 -4.33 23.25
N LEU A 90 2.87 -3.14 22.70
CA LEU A 90 4.04 -2.33 22.93
C LEU A 90 3.78 -1.43 24.13
N LYS A 91 4.51 -1.68 25.22
CA LYS A 91 4.41 -0.92 26.47
C LYS A 91 5.38 0.23 26.44
N THR A 92 4.89 1.46 26.37
CA THR A 92 5.74 2.65 26.20
C THR A 92 5.56 3.66 27.33
N GLU A 93 6.48 4.61 27.40
CA GLU A 93 6.39 5.75 28.31
C GLU A 93 5.11 6.58 28.13
N GLN A 94 4.55 6.62 26.91
CA GLN A 94 3.31 7.35 26.60
C GLN A 94 2.04 6.52 26.80
N GLY A 95 2.18 5.26 27.20
CA GLY A 95 1.10 4.28 27.35
C GLY A 95 1.30 3.05 26.47
N ASP A 96 0.28 2.19 26.45
CA ASP A 96 0.33 0.93 25.71
C ASP A 96 -0.46 1.05 24.40
N PHE A 97 0.04 0.47 23.33
CA PHE A 97 -0.71 0.27 22.09
C PHE A 97 -0.51 -1.14 21.56
N LYS A 98 -1.51 -1.64 20.83
CA LYS A 98 -1.55 -3.02 20.35
C LYS A 98 -1.45 -3.03 18.83
N VAL A 99 -0.66 -3.96 18.31
CA VAL A 99 -0.56 -4.25 16.87
C VAL A 99 -0.98 -5.69 16.60
N GLN A 100 -1.61 -5.93 15.45
CA GLN A 100 -1.80 -7.25 14.88
C GLN A 100 -0.68 -7.50 13.87
N LEU A 101 0.02 -8.62 14.01
CA LEU A 101 1.09 -9.04 13.12
C LEU A 101 0.55 -9.91 11.98
N PHE A 102 1.15 -9.79 10.81
CA PHE A 102 0.74 -10.48 9.58
C PHE A 102 1.57 -11.76 9.34
N ALA A 103 1.43 -12.74 10.25
CA ALA A 103 2.21 -13.99 10.22
C ALA A 103 2.02 -14.78 8.91
N ASP A 104 0.84 -14.69 8.30
CA ASP A 104 0.50 -15.31 7.03
C ASP A 104 1.19 -14.65 5.81
N ARG A 105 1.61 -13.38 5.94
CA ARG A 105 2.12 -12.56 4.83
C ARG A 105 3.62 -12.32 4.89
N ALA A 106 4.15 -12.12 6.10
CA ALA A 106 5.56 -11.87 6.38
C ALA A 106 6.06 -12.81 7.49
N PRO A 107 6.00 -14.14 7.28
CA PRO A 107 6.25 -15.14 8.31
C PRO A 107 7.65 -15.04 8.92
N LYS A 108 8.70 -14.76 8.14
CA LYS A 108 10.08 -14.67 8.66
C LYS A 108 10.24 -13.41 9.50
N THR A 109 9.66 -12.30 9.06
CA THR A 109 9.68 -11.02 9.78
C THR A 109 8.91 -11.11 11.09
N VAL A 110 7.72 -11.72 11.08
CA VAL A 110 6.94 -11.94 12.29
C VAL A 110 7.66 -12.91 13.22
N ASN A 111 8.24 -14.00 12.71
CA ASN A 111 9.03 -14.94 13.51
C ASN A 111 10.20 -14.25 14.20
N ASN A 112 10.95 -13.43 13.45
CA ASN A 112 12.05 -12.62 13.98
C ASN A 112 11.57 -11.67 15.09
N PHE A 113 10.52 -10.89 14.82
CA PHE A 113 9.99 -9.92 15.78
C PHE A 113 9.48 -10.60 17.06
N VAL A 114 8.74 -11.71 16.93
CA VAL A 114 8.21 -12.50 18.05
C VAL A 114 9.34 -13.13 18.86
N PHE A 115 10.36 -13.68 18.21
CA PHE A 115 11.54 -14.23 18.88
C PHE A 115 12.26 -13.16 19.72
N LEU A 116 12.57 -12.01 19.10
CA LEU A 116 13.27 -10.91 19.77
C LEU A 116 12.43 -10.33 20.92
N ALA A 117 11.12 -10.18 20.74
CA ALA A 117 10.21 -9.74 21.79
C ALA A 117 10.18 -10.71 22.99
N ARG A 118 10.09 -12.02 22.73
CA ARG A 118 10.05 -13.06 23.79
C ARG A 118 11.35 -13.20 24.56
N ASP A 119 12.49 -12.91 23.93
CA ASP A 119 13.80 -12.86 24.58
C ASP A 119 14.02 -11.56 25.37
N GLY A 120 13.11 -10.58 25.27
CA GLY A 120 13.25 -9.27 25.92
C GLY A 120 14.28 -8.38 25.22
N PHE A 121 14.59 -8.64 23.94
CA PHE A 121 15.55 -7.84 23.17
C PHE A 121 15.14 -6.37 23.11
N TYR A 122 13.84 -6.10 22.95
CA TYR A 122 13.27 -4.76 22.85
C TYR A 122 13.09 -4.03 24.19
N ASP A 123 13.27 -4.71 25.32
CA ASP A 123 12.95 -4.17 26.64
C ASP A 123 13.86 -2.98 26.99
N ASN A 124 13.25 -1.85 27.32
CA ASN A 124 13.92 -0.57 27.59
C ASN A 124 14.73 0.00 26.41
N THR A 125 14.45 -0.44 25.18
CA THR A 125 14.92 0.29 23.98
C THR A 125 14.14 1.61 23.82
N THR A 126 14.54 2.47 22.91
CA THR A 126 13.87 3.77 22.71
C THR A 126 13.34 3.93 21.30
N PHE A 127 12.28 4.74 21.18
CA PHE A 127 11.89 5.35 19.91
C PHE A 127 12.91 6.45 19.56
N HIS A 128 14.03 6.02 18.99
CA HIS A 128 15.20 6.86 18.77
C HIS A 128 15.04 7.87 17.64
N ARG A 129 14.04 7.69 16.76
CA ARG A 129 13.70 8.59 15.66
C ARG A 129 12.19 8.64 15.45
N VAL A 130 11.58 9.80 15.67
CA VAL A 130 10.13 10.02 15.56
C VAL A 130 9.89 11.29 14.76
N LEU A 131 9.51 11.15 13.49
CA LEU A 131 9.34 12.26 12.56
C LEU A 131 7.86 12.56 12.36
N ASP A 132 7.48 13.80 12.67
CA ASP A 132 6.09 14.23 12.59
C ASP A 132 5.54 14.10 11.16
N GLY A 133 4.32 13.58 11.04
CA GLY A 133 3.69 13.30 9.75
C GLY A 133 4.36 12.20 8.92
N PHE A 134 5.33 11.48 9.48
CA PHE A 134 6.02 10.39 8.78
C PHE A 134 5.97 9.08 9.54
N MET A 135 6.79 8.88 10.57
CA MET A 135 6.89 7.60 11.28
C MET A 135 7.57 7.72 12.66
N ALA A 136 7.38 6.69 13.48
CA ALA A 136 8.12 6.42 14.71
C ALA A 136 8.96 5.15 14.58
N GLN A 137 10.27 5.25 14.73
CA GLN A 137 11.25 4.16 14.56
C GLN A 137 11.88 3.77 15.91
N ALA A 138 11.98 2.46 16.14
CA ALA A 138 12.50 1.83 17.35
C ALA A 138 13.26 0.52 17.02
N GLY A 139 13.58 -0.28 18.04
CA GLY A 139 14.20 -1.59 17.88
C GLY A 139 15.72 -1.58 17.77
N ASP A 140 16.37 -0.45 18.05
CA ASP A 140 17.82 -0.35 18.18
C ASP A 140 18.22 -0.40 19.67
N PRO A 141 18.95 -1.45 20.13
CA PRO A 141 19.43 -1.54 21.51
C PRO A 141 20.42 -0.44 21.91
N THR A 142 21.10 0.17 20.95
CA THR A 142 22.04 1.29 21.20
C THR A 142 21.36 2.65 21.19
N GLY A 143 20.15 2.75 20.63
CA GLY A 143 19.44 4.02 20.42
C GLY A 143 20.10 5.00 19.45
N THR A 144 21.09 4.54 18.66
CA THR A 144 21.87 5.38 17.74
C THR A 144 21.27 5.45 16.34
N GLY A 145 20.39 4.51 15.99
CA GLY A 145 19.84 4.26 14.66
C GLY A 145 20.66 3.27 13.82
N ILE A 146 21.79 2.76 14.32
CA ILE A 146 22.67 1.85 13.57
C ILE A 146 22.90 0.50 14.25
N GLY A 147 22.35 0.28 15.44
CA GLY A 147 22.46 -1.03 16.12
C GLY A 147 21.46 -2.05 15.58
N GLY A 148 21.65 -3.31 15.98
CA GLY A 148 20.85 -4.42 15.50
C GLY A 148 21.08 -5.72 16.28
N PRO A 149 20.46 -6.83 15.84
CA PRO A 149 20.51 -8.10 16.55
C PRO A 149 21.81 -8.88 16.28
N GLY A 150 22.56 -8.53 15.23
CA GLY A 150 23.81 -9.20 14.82
C GLY A 150 23.73 -9.95 13.50
N TYR A 151 22.56 -9.98 12.87
CA TYR A 151 22.31 -10.60 11.58
C TYR A 151 21.39 -9.72 10.74
N GLU A 152 21.31 -10.08 9.45
CA GLU A 152 20.39 -9.51 8.47
C GLU A 152 19.57 -10.63 7.81
N PHE A 153 18.35 -10.32 7.37
CA PHE A 153 17.49 -11.24 6.61
C PHE A 153 16.72 -10.53 5.50
N GLU A 154 16.16 -11.32 4.59
CA GLU A 154 15.46 -10.91 3.38
C GLU A 154 14.19 -10.07 3.62
N ASP A 155 13.79 -9.32 2.58
CA ASP A 155 12.48 -8.63 2.55
C ASP A 155 11.33 -9.60 2.20
N GLU A 156 10.13 -9.32 2.70
CA GLU A 156 8.91 -10.08 2.43
C GLU A 156 7.81 -9.16 1.89
N PHE A 157 7.83 -8.90 0.59
CA PHE A 157 6.80 -8.11 -0.08
C PHE A 157 5.64 -9.00 -0.56
N TYR A 158 4.41 -8.54 -0.37
CA TYR A 158 3.20 -9.24 -0.81
C TYR A 158 2.21 -8.28 -1.50
N PRO A 159 1.33 -8.78 -2.39
CA PRO A 159 0.32 -7.95 -3.04
C PRO A 159 -0.55 -7.20 -2.02
N GLY A 160 -0.70 -5.88 -2.22
CA GLY A 160 -1.45 -5.02 -1.29
C GLY A 160 -0.66 -4.55 -0.07
N ALA A 161 0.62 -4.91 0.06
CA ALA A 161 1.55 -4.29 1.01
C ALA A 161 1.92 -2.87 0.55
N THR A 162 1.01 -1.93 0.71
CA THR A 162 1.23 -0.52 0.39
C THR A 162 1.08 0.35 1.63
N PHE A 163 1.92 1.38 1.74
CA PHE A 163 1.88 2.37 2.80
C PHE A 163 0.80 3.42 2.56
N ASP A 164 -0.46 2.98 2.55
CA ASP A 164 -1.63 3.78 2.16
C ASP A 164 -2.34 4.47 3.33
N ARG A 165 -1.95 4.17 4.58
CA ARG A 165 -2.60 4.67 5.81
C ARG A 165 -1.62 4.74 6.99
N PRO A 166 -1.95 5.52 8.05
CA PRO A 166 -1.23 5.48 9.32
C PRO A 166 -1.36 4.13 10.03
N GLY A 167 -0.47 3.87 10.99
CA GLY A 167 -0.53 2.71 11.88
C GLY A 167 0.09 1.44 11.29
N LEU A 168 0.75 1.50 10.12
CA LEU A 168 1.41 0.34 9.52
C LEU A 168 2.78 0.12 10.16
N LEU A 169 3.02 -1.11 10.64
CA LEU A 169 4.29 -1.55 11.23
C LEU A 169 5.15 -2.22 10.15
N ALA A 170 6.38 -1.73 9.99
CA ALA A 170 7.30 -2.21 8.96
C ALA A 170 8.76 -2.26 9.43
N MET A 171 9.58 -3.08 8.76
CA MET A 171 11.01 -3.19 9.07
C MET A 171 11.80 -1.99 8.55
N ALA A 172 12.68 -1.44 9.40
CA ALA A 172 13.72 -0.54 8.95
C ALA A 172 14.89 -1.36 8.39
N ASN A 173 15.47 -0.91 7.27
CA ASN A 173 16.59 -1.56 6.61
C ASN A 173 17.58 -0.53 6.05
N ALA A 174 18.77 -0.99 5.65
CA ALA A 174 19.83 -0.19 5.03
C ALA A 174 19.93 -0.41 3.51
N GLY A 175 18.90 -1.01 2.91
CA GLY A 175 18.84 -1.49 1.53
C GLY A 175 18.14 -2.86 1.44
N PRO A 176 17.96 -3.39 0.22
CA PRO A 176 17.27 -4.67 0.02
C PRO A 176 17.89 -5.80 0.83
N ASN A 177 17.06 -6.60 1.49
CA ASN A 177 17.42 -7.79 2.26
C ASN A 177 18.38 -7.52 3.44
N THR A 178 18.22 -6.39 4.10
CA THR A 178 19.03 -6.00 5.29
C THR A 178 18.16 -5.79 6.54
N ASN A 179 17.08 -6.57 6.67
CA ASN A 179 16.20 -6.49 7.84
C ASN A 179 16.90 -7.05 9.08
N GLY A 180 16.70 -6.41 10.24
CA GLY A 180 17.30 -6.83 11.51
C GLY A 180 16.30 -6.76 12.65
N SER A 181 16.56 -5.90 13.63
CA SER A 181 15.66 -5.70 14.78
C SER A 181 14.88 -4.39 14.71
N GLN A 182 15.35 -3.42 13.93
CA GLN A 182 14.75 -2.09 13.86
C GLN A 182 13.45 -2.12 13.06
N PHE A 183 12.44 -1.43 13.57
CA PHE A 183 11.13 -1.30 12.94
C PHE A 183 10.64 0.14 13.04
N PHE A 184 9.66 0.50 12.22
CA PHE A 184 8.96 1.76 12.31
C PHE A 184 7.44 1.60 12.16
N ILE A 185 6.71 2.58 12.66
CA ILE A 185 5.25 2.65 12.54
C ILE A 185 4.88 3.98 11.87
N THR A 186 4.03 3.95 10.85
CA THR A 186 3.66 5.15 10.09
C THR A 186 2.67 6.05 10.81
N PHE A 187 2.83 7.37 10.68
CA PHE A 187 1.82 8.37 11.09
C PHE A 187 0.94 8.85 9.93
N ALA A 188 1.29 8.52 8.70
CA ALA A 188 0.61 8.95 7.49
C ALA A 188 0.86 7.96 6.34
N PRO A 189 0.12 8.06 5.21
CA PRO A 189 0.47 7.35 3.98
C PRO A 189 1.88 7.73 3.50
N THR A 190 2.70 6.74 3.15
CA THR A 190 4.10 6.90 2.75
C THR A 190 4.44 6.04 1.51
N PRO A 191 3.74 6.22 0.38
CA PRO A 191 3.81 5.31 -0.79
C PRO A 191 5.20 5.23 -1.43
N TRP A 192 6.10 6.18 -1.15
CA TRP A 192 7.50 6.10 -1.58
C TRP A 192 8.31 5.04 -0.84
N LEU A 193 7.73 4.35 0.15
CA LEU A 193 8.31 3.20 0.84
C LEU A 193 7.81 1.85 0.28
N ASP A 194 6.82 1.88 -0.62
CA ASP A 194 6.26 0.68 -1.25
C ASP A 194 7.36 -0.12 -1.95
N GLY A 195 7.38 -1.44 -1.73
CA GLY A 195 8.39 -2.36 -2.29
C GLY A 195 9.81 -2.14 -1.77
N GLN A 196 10.01 -1.38 -0.69
CA GLN A 196 11.32 -1.14 -0.07
C GLN A 196 11.39 -1.59 1.39
N HIS A 197 10.27 -1.67 2.10
CA HIS A 197 10.22 -2.10 3.50
C HIS A 197 9.12 -3.14 3.71
N THR A 198 9.44 -4.23 4.40
CA THR A 198 8.47 -5.27 4.74
C THR A 198 7.44 -4.72 5.73
N ILE A 199 6.18 -4.61 5.30
CA ILE A 199 5.03 -4.36 6.19
C ILE A 199 4.69 -5.69 6.87
N PHE A 200 4.65 -5.74 8.20
CA PHE A 200 4.41 -6.98 8.93
C PHE A 200 3.39 -6.85 10.08
N GLY A 201 2.73 -5.70 10.19
CA GLY A 201 1.60 -5.53 11.11
C GLY A 201 0.89 -4.19 10.98
N GLU A 202 -0.15 -4.01 11.79
CA GLU A 202 -0.95 -2.79 11.86
C GLU A 202 -1.41 -2.52 13.29
N VAL A 203 -1.44 -1.26 13.71
CA VAL A 203 -1.99 -0.80 14.99
C VAL A 203 -3.50 -1.00 15.01
N ILE A 204 -3.99 -1.67 16.05
CA ILE A 204 -5.41 -2.02 16.22
C ILE A 204 -6.04 -1.35 17.44
N GLU A 205 -5.23 -0.99 18.44
CA GLU A 205 -5.66 -0.26 19.64
C GLU A 205 -4.55 0.71 20.07
N GLY A 206 -4.92 1.88 20.60
CA GLY A 206 -3.96 2.85 21.13
C GLY A 206 -3.28 3.75 20.09
N GLN A 207 -3.96 4.07 18.97
CA GLN A 207 -3.44 5.03 17.99
C GLN A 207 -3.11 6.39 18.63
N GLU A 208 -3.92 6.83 19.59
CA GLU A 208 -3.72 8.06 20.35
C GLU A 208 -2.49 8.04 21.26
N VAL A 209 -1.96 6.85 21.59
CA VAL A 209 -0.69 6.68 22.32
C VAL A 209 0.47 6.82 21.35
N LEU A 210 0.39 6.15 20.20
CA LEU A 210 1.36 6.28 19.12
C LEU A 210 1.51 7.75 18.68
N ASP A 211 0.40 8.48 18.55
CA ASP A 211 0.41 9.90 18.18
C ASP A 211 1.08 10.81 19.22
N LYS A 212 1.15 10.38 20.49
CA LYS A 212 1.79 11.12 21.59
C LYS A 212 3.29 10.89 21.70
N LEU A 213 3.87 9.95 20.95
CA LEU A 213 5.32 9.73 20.96
C LEU A 213 6.06 11.03 20.64
N THR A 214 7.01 11.33 21.51
CA THR A 214 7.87 12.50 21.52
C THR A 214 8.62 12.62 20.20
N ARG A 215 8.33 13.68 19.45
CA ARG A 215 8.98 13.96 18.17
C ARG A 215 10.48 14.16 18.36
N ARG A 216 11.26 13.45 17.56
CA ARG A 216 12.71 13.34 17.66
C ARG A 216 13.32 13.15 16.28
N ASP A 217 14.01 14.18 15.80
CA ASP A 217 14.81 14.14 14.59
C ASP A 217 16.31 14.12 14.94
N PRO A 218 16.99 12.97 14.84
CA PRO A 218 18.42 12.86 15.10
C PRO A 218 19.28 13.78 14.23
N GLN A 219 18.77 14.25 13.09
CA GLN A 219 19.51 15.14 12.18
C GLN A 219 19.47 16.62 12.60
N GLN A 220 18.54 17.03 13.48
CA GLN A 220 18.36 18.43 13.87
C GLN A 220 19.15 18.84 15.13
N GLY A 221 20.10 18.00 15.58
CA GLY A 221 20.91 18.24 16.78
C GLY A 221 20.43 17.45 17.99
N PRO A 222 20.94 17.71 19.20
CA PRO A 222 20.65 16.90 20.38
C PRO A 222 19.17 16.99 20.74
N SER A 223 18.42 15.96 20.34
CA SER A 223 17.05 15.75 20.77
C SER A 223 17.09 15.12 22.18
N GLY A 224 16.20 15.56 23.09
CA GLY A 224 16.02 14.92 24.40
C GLY A 224 15.71 13.43 24.25
N ALA A 225 15.90 12.63 25.31
CA ALA A 225 15.73 11.17 25.26
C ALA A 225 14.42 10.77 24.54
N GLY A 226 14.51 9.80 23.64
CA GLY A 226 13.32 9.24 22.99
C GLY A 226 12.50 8.46 24.00
N ASP A 227 11.18 8.33 23.76
CA ASP A 227 10.31 7.59 24.68
C ASP A 227 10.78 6.13 24.79
N THR A 228 10.74 5.62 26.01
CA THR A 228 11.16 4.25 26.30
C THR A 228 10.07 3.26 25.88
N LEU A 229 10.49 2.19 25.18
CA LEU A 229 9.72 0.97 24.95
C LEU A 229 10.09 -0.01 26.06
N TYR A 230 9.25 -0.11 27.09
CA TYR A 230 9.51 -0.94 28.26
C TYR A 230 9.52 -2.43 27.94
N ALA A 231 8.57 -2.90 27.13
CA ALA A 231 8.43 -4.29 26.74
C ALA A 231 7.56 -4.45 25.48
N VAL A 232 7.69 -5.60 24.84
CA VAL A 232 6.80 -6.06 23.77
C VAL A 232 6.18 -7.40 24.19
N GLU A 233 4.90 -7.41 24.52
CA GLU A 233 4.20 -8.63 24.96
C GLU A 233 3.52 -9.30 23.77
N ILE A 234 3.85 -10.57 23.50
CA ILE A 234 3.27 -11.34 22.39
C ILE A 234 2.10 -12.21 22.88
N GLU A 235 0.96 -12.06 22.24
CA GLU A 235 -0.23 -12.92 22.40
C GLU A 235 -0.47 -13.72 21.12
N GLU A 236 -0.77 -15.01 21.26
CA GLU A 236 -1.16 -15.90 20.16
C GLU A 236 -2.65 -16.22 20.26
N THR A 237 -3.38 -16.12 19.16
CA THR A 237 -4.81 -16.45 19.12
C THR A 237 -5.21 -17.15 17.84
N GLU A 238 -6.40 -17.76 17.85
CA GLU A 238 -7.02 -18.41 16.69
C GLU A 238 -7.88 -17.43 15.86
N SER A 239 -7.96 -16.15 16.25
CA SER A 239 -8.88 -15.18 15.62
C SER A 239 -8.32 -13.76 15.50
N SER A 240 -8.48 -13.17 14.30
CA SER A 240 -8.22 -11.76 14.00
C SER A 240 -9.29 -10.84 14.61
N ILE A 241 -8.88 -9.68 15.17
CA ILE A 241 -9.81 -8.59 15.52
C ILE A 241 -9.93 -7.54 14.42
N LEU A 242 -8.92 -7.44 13.54
CA LEU A 242 -9.11 -6.76 12.26
C LEU A 242 -10.22 -7.52 11.50
N PRO A 243 -11.12 -6.81 10.80
CA PRO A 243 -12.05 -7.48 9.89
C PRO A 243 -11.21 -8.40 9.03
N THR A 244 -11.64 -9.67 8.87
CA THR A 244 -10.94 -10.61 8.00
C THR A 244 -10.67 -9.84 6.71
N PRO A 245 -9.40 -9.50 6.42
CA PRO A 245 -9.08 -8.98 5.12
C PRO A 245 -9.65 -10.02 4.18
N THR A 246 -10.47 -9.64 3.18
CA THR A 246 -10.92 -10.57 2.13
C THR A 246 -9.75 -11.48 1.86
N ALA A 247 -9.88 -12.78 2.19
CA ALA A 247 -8.74 -13.65 2.43
C ALA A 247 -7.65 -13.31 1.43
N LEU A 248 -6.50 -12.79 1.91
CA LEU A 248 -5.40 -12.68 0.97
C LEU A 248 -5.21 -14.10 0.44
N PRO A 249 -5.14 -14.28 -0.89
CA PRO A 249 -4.88 -15.59 -1.43
C PRO A 249 -3.65 -16.14 -0.70
N PRO A 250 -3.66 -17.43 -0.31
CA PRO A 250 -2.54 -18.05 0.39
C PRO A 250 -1.25 -17.64 -0.32
N THR A 251 -0.21 -17.26 0.42
CA THR A 251 1.14 -16.98 -0.10
C THR A 251 1.40 -17.89 -1.29
N PRO A 252 1.38 -17.39 -2.54
CA PRO A 252 1.04 -18.32 -3.58
C PRO A 252 2.28 -19.13 -3.86
N THR A 253 2.18 -20.42 -3.54
CA THR A 253 2.51 -21.43 -4.55
C THR A 253 2.08 -20.84 -5.89
N PRO A 254 2.95 -20.72 -6.90
CA PRO A 254 2.66 -20.03 -8.15
C PRO A 254 1.20 -20.22 -8.55
N PHE A 255 0.37 -19.18 -8.36
CA PHE A 255 -1.03 -19.20 -8.76
C PHE A 255 -1.01 -18.69 -10.20
N ALA A 256 -0.49 -19.56 -11.05
CA ALA A 256 -0.46 -19.37 -12.47
C ALA A 256 -1.87 -19.62 -13.02
N PRO A 257 -2.31 -18.85 -14.02
CA PRO A 257 -3.51 -19.18 -14.76
C PRO A 257 -3.38 -20.60 -15.35
N SER A 258 -4.30 -21.51 -15.03
CA SER A 258 -4.36 -22.85 -15.62
C SER A 258 -5.67 -23.00 -16.39
N SER A 259 -5.60 -23.27 -17.70
CA SER A 259 -6.79 -23.47 -18.51
C SER A 259 -7.56 -24.70 -18.06
N VAL A 260 -8.83 -24.54 -17.70
CA VAL A 260 -9.72 -25.66 -17.40
C VAL A 260 -10.20 -26.27 -18.72
N GLN A 261 -10.17 -27.59 -18.85
CA GLN A 261 -10.93 -28.28 -19.89
C GLN A 261 -12.42 -28.16 -19.51
N ASP A 262 -13.24 -27.67 -20.45
CA ASP A 262 -14.70 -27.46 -20.40
C ASP A 262 -15.19 -26.10 -19.83
N VAL A 263 -15.68 -25.25 -20.76
CA VAL A 263 -16.73 -24.18 -20.75
C VAL A 263 -16.84 -23.19 -19.57
N GLU A 264 -16.29 -23.46 -18.39
CA GLU A 264 -16.32 -22.54 -17.26
C GLU A 264 -15.29 -21.42 -17.47
N ARG A 265 -15.80 -20.18 -17.48
CA ARG A 265 -15.02 -18.93 -17.56
C ARG A 265 -15.05 -18.26 -16.19
N PRO A 266 -14.30 -18.76 -15.19
CA PRO A 266 -14.51 -18.40 -13.78
C PRO A 266 -14.30 -16.91 -13.49
N LEU A 267 -13.48 -16.21 -14.29
CA LEU A 267 -13.23 -14.79 -14.10
C LEU A 267 -14.29 -13.90 -14.76
N ALA A 268 -15.16 -14.45 -15.63
CA ALA A 268 -16.13 -13.65 -16.37
C ALA A 268 -17.17 -12.95 -15.47
N ALA A 269 -17.45 -13.54 -14.30
CA ALA A 269 -18.38 -13.02 -13.32
C ALA A 269 -17.74 -12.07 -12.29
N LEU A 270 -16.40 -12.01 -12.24
CA LEU A 270 -15.67 -11.17 -11.30
C LEU A 270 -15.67 -9.71 -11.76
N SER A 271 -15.76 -8.81 -10.78
CA SER A 271 -15.56 -7.38 -11.01
C SER A 271 -14.13 -7.06 -11.42
N GLY A 272 -13.89 -5.85 -11.94
CA GLY A 272 -12.53 -5.40 -12.25
C GLY A 272 -11.64 -5.40 -11.00
N ASP A 273 -12.16 -5.01 -9.83
CA ASP A 273 -11.44 -4.99 -8.55
C ASP A 273 -10.98 -6.39 -8.16
N GLU A 274 -11.85 -7.38 -8.32
CA GLU A 274 -11.53 -8.77 -8.03
C GLU A 274 -10.53 -9.37 -9.02
N LYS A 275 -10.42 -8.83 -10.25
CA LYS A 275 -9.45 -9.27 -11.26
C LYS A 275 -8.05 -8.66 -11.07
N VAL A 276 -7.92 -7.59 -10.28
CA VAL A 276 -6.62 -6.95 -10.03
C VAL A 276 -5.70 -7.91 -9.29
N ASN A 277 -4.50 -8.14 -9.86
CA ASN A 277 -3.49 -9.00 -9.25
C ASN A 277 -4.00 -10.40 -8.88
N TYR A 278 -4.98 -10.90 -9.64
CA TYR A 278 -5.62 -12.20 -9.38
C TYR A 278 -4.63 -13.36 -9.44
N PHE A 279 -3.61 -13.25 -10.28
CA PHE A 279 -2.51 -14.20 -10.45
C PHE A 279 -1.18 -13.59 -9.98
N ASN A 280 -0.18 -14.41 -9.73
CA ASN A 280 1.15 -13.93 -9.33
C ASN A 280 2.31 -14.49 -10.17
N THR A 281 2.02 -15.39 -11.11
CA THR A 281 2.99 -16.01 -12.01
C THR A 281 2.36 -16.17 -13.39
N ALA A 282 3.16 -16.05 -14.45
CA ALA A 282 2.70 -16.31 -15.81
C ALA A 282 2.25 -17.77 -15.99
N PRO A 283 1.29 -18.05 -16.90
CA PRO A 283 0.85 -19.41 -17.18
C PRO A 283 1.97 -20.24 -17.79
N GLU A 284 1.99 -21.55 -17.49
CA GLU A 284 2.82 -22.49 -18.23
C GLU A 284 2.40 -22.53 -19.71
N LEU A 285 3.32 -22.91 -20.60
CA LEU A 285 3.03 -23.07 -22.02
C LEU A 285 2.12 -24.29 -22.24
N VAL A 286 0.85 -24.03 -22.57
CA VAL A 286 -0.18 -25.06 -22.78
C VAL A 286 -0.71 -25.12 -24.21
N ILE A 287 -0.49 -24.09 -25.03
CA ILE A 287 -0.89 -24.10 -26.44
C ILE A 287 -0.05 -25.09 -27.25
N ASP A 288 -0.65 -25.68 -28.28
CA ASP A 288 0.05 -26.49 -29.26
C ASP A 288 0.50 -25.60 -30.43
N THR A 289 1.78 -25.24 -30.47
CA THR A 289 2.35 -24.37 -31.51
C THR A 289 2.38 -24.99 -32.90
N SER A 290 1.91 -26.22 -33.07
CA SER A 290 1.69 -26.83 -34.39
C SER A 290 0.29 -26.55 -34.97
N LYS A 291 -0.61 -26.02 -34.16
CA LYS A 291 -1.98 -25.64 -34.54
C LYS A 291 -2.10 -24.14 -34.71
N ARG A 292 -3.20 -23.71 -35.32
CA ARG A 292 -3.54 -22.29 -35.47
C ARG A 292 -4.61 -21.87 -34.48
N TYR A 293 -4.43 -20.67 -33.94
CA TYR A 293 -5.40 -20.08 -33.02
C TYR A 293 -6.00 -18.79 -33.60
N THR A 294 -7.31 -18.64 -33.42
CA THR A 294 -8.03 -17.39 -33.69
C THR A 294 -8.77 -16.96 -32.44
N ALA A 295 -8.91 -15.65 -32.25
CA ALA A 295 -9.70 -15.09 -31.15
C ALA A 295 -10.83 -14.21 -31.69
N THR A 296 -12.04 -14.40 -31.20
CA THR A 296 -13.15 -13.48 -31.46
C THR A 296 -13.30 -12.54 -30.27
N ILE A 297 -13.01 -11.26 -30.50
CA ILE A 297 -13.26 -10.16 -29.55
C ILE A 297 -14.66 -9.62 -29.84
N ARG A 298 -15.61 -9.92 -28.95
CA ARG A 298 -16.98 -9.39 -29.02
C ARG A 298 -17.05 -8.08 -28.25
N THR A 299 -17.55 -7.04 -28.92
CA THR A 299 -17.74 -5.71 -28.35
C THR A 299 -19.18 -5.25 -28.53
N SER A 300 -19.56 -4.20 -27.82
CA SER A 300 -20.87 -3.52 -28.02
C SER A 300 -21.07 -2.96 -29.44
N GLN A 301 -20.01 -2.82 -30.24
CA GLN A 301 -20.06 -2.35 -31.63
C GLN A 301 -20.04 -3.49 -32.66
N GLY A 302 -19.76 -4.73 -32.23
CA GLY A 302 -19.67 -5.92 -33.08
C GLY A 302 -18.46 -6.81 -32.76
N ASP A 303 -18.30 -7.85 -33.57
CA ASP A 303 -17.29 -8.89 -33.40
C ASP A 303 -16.07 -8.62 -34.28
N MET A 304 -14.87 -8.72 -33.71
CA MET A 304 -13.59 -8.71 -34.43
C MET A 304 -12.90 -10.06 -34.31
N VAL A 305 -12.35 -10.57 -35.42
CA VAL A 305 -11.62 -11.85 -35.43
C VAL A 305 -10.13 -11.57 -35.59
N VAL A 306 -9.33 -12.06 -34.64
CA VAL A 306 -7.88 -11.96 -34.58
C VAL A 306 -7.26 -13.30 -35.00
N GLU A 307 -6.36 -13.28 -35.97
CA GLU A 307 -5.41 -14.36 -36.22
C GLU A 307 -4.22 -14.21 -35.26
N LEU A 308 -3.87 -15.27 -34.53
CA LEU A 308 -2.77 -15.28 -33.57
C LEU A 308 -1.53 -15.90 -34.18
N TYR A 309 -0.35 -15.38 -33.81
CA TYR A 309 0.94 -15.85 -34.32
C TYR A 309 1.56 -16.88 -33.37
N ASP A 310 0.86 -18.01 -33.20
CA ASP A 310 1.20 -19.09 -32.26
C ASP A 310 2.63 -19.64 -32.40
N ASP A 311 3.13 -19.74 -33.63
CA ASP A 311 4.48 -20.21 -33.96
C ASP A 311 5.58 -19.15 -33.73
N ALA A 312 5.27 -17.88 -34.00
CA ALA A 312 6.23 -16.79 -33.93
C ALA A 312 6.31 -16.14 -32.53
N ALA A 313 5.20 -16.11 -31.80
CA ALA A 313 5.07 -15.47 -30.48
C ALA A 313 4.39 -16.40 -29.44
N PRO A 314 4.91 -17.62 -29.20
CA PRO A 314 4.24 -18.61 -28.38
C PRO A 314 4.00 -18.15 -26.93
N ALA A 315 4.92 -17.41 -26.30
CA ALA A 315 4.72 -16.91 -24.93
C ALA A 315 3.60 -15.88 -24.86
N ALA A 316 3.57 -14.92 -25.80
CA ALA A 316 2.52 -13.92 -25.87
C ALA A 316 1.15 -14.55 -26.18
N VAL A 317 1.08 -15.44 -27.17
CA VAL A 317 -0.16 -16.12 -27.56
C VAL A 317 -0.66 -17.02 -26.44
N ASN A 318 0.22 -17.78 -25.78
CA ASN A 318 -0.16 -18.64 -24.66
C ASN A 318 -0.81 -17.85 -23.53
N ASN A 319 -0.18 -16.74 -23.13
CA ASN A 319 -0.70 -15.88 -22.08
C ASN A 319 -2.09 -15.32 -22.45
N PHE A 320 -2.25 -14.84 -23.69
CA PHE A 320 -3.52 -14.30 -24.18
C PHE A 320 -4.62 -15.36 -24.19
N VAL A 321 -4.31 -16.55 -24.73
CA VAL A 321 -5.26 -17.67 -24.83
C VAL A 321 -5.74 -18.12 -23.46
N VAL A 322 -4.82 -18.26 -22.49
CA VAL A 322 -5.19 -18.72 -21.14
C VAL A 322 -6.08 -17.69 -20.43
N LEU A 323 -5.72 -16.40 -20.45
CA LEU A 323 -6.54 -15.35 -19.84
C LEU A 323 -7.91 -15.19 -20.52
N ALA A 324 -7.95 -15.30 -21.86
CA ALA A 324 -9.20 -15.27 -22.62
C ALA A 324 -10.10 -16.47 -22.29
N ASN A 325 -9.55 -17.68 -22.16
CA ASN A 325 -10.31 -18.87 -21.80
C ASN A 325 -10.86 -18.80 -20.37
N LEU A 326 -10.16 -18.15 -19.45
CA LEU A 326 -10.63 -17.93 -18.09
C LEU A 326 -11.71 -16.84 -17.97
N GLY A 327 -11.94 -16.06 -19.03
CA GLY A 327 -12.91 -14.95 -19.03
C GLY A 327 -12.37 -13.66 -18.42
N PHE A 328 -11.04 -13.48 -18.36
CA PHE A 328 -10.43 -12.28 -17.77
C PHE A 328 -10.94 -10.99 -18.45
N TYR A 329 -11.04 -11.01 -19.78
CA TYR A 329 -11.45 -9.87 -20.60
C TYR A 329 -12.96 -9.63 -20.65
N ASP A 330 -13.76 -10.54 -20.10
CA ASP A 330 -15.21 -10.47 -20.22
C ASP A 330 -15.79 -9.35 -19.37
N ASN A 331 -16.78 -8.65 -19.92
CA ASN A 331 -17.45 -7.50 -19.31
C ASN A 331 -16.46 -6.40 -18.85
N THR A 332 -15.38 -6.18 -19.60
CA THR A 332 -14.37 -5.15 -19.28
C THR A 332 -14.56 -3.91 -20.14
N PRO A 333 -14.33 -2.69 -19.59
CA PRO A 333 -14.44 -1.48 -20.39
C PRO A 333 -13.32 -1.39 -21.42
N VAL A 334 -13.58 -0.65 -22.50
CA VAL A 334 -12.50 -0.11 -23.34
C VAL A 334 -11.77 0.95 -22.53
N ASN A 335 -10.48 0.78 -22.32
CA ASN A 335 -9.75 1.57 -21.33
C ASN A 335 -9.41 2.97 -21.83
N ASP A 336 -8.89 3.03 -23.05
CA ASP A 336 -8.53 4.27 -23.70
C ASP A 336 -8.67 4.11 -25.21
N VAL A 337 -8.93 5.22 -25.88
CA VAL A 337 -8.95 5.30 -27.34
C VAL A 337 -8.12 6.50 -27.72
N ASN A 338 -6.95 6.26 -28.31
CA ASN A 338 -6.13 7.31 -28.89
C ASN A 338 -6.48 7.43 -30.39
N PRO A 339 -7.25 8.46 -30.79
CA PRO A 339 -7.79 8.53 -32.14
C PRO A 339 -6.68 8.51 -33.20
N GLY A 340 -6.74 7.53 -34.10
CA GLY A 340 -5.77 7.35 -35.19
C GLY A 340 -4.48 6.63 -34.79
N LEU A 341 -4.32 6.24 -33.52
CA LEU A 341 -3.16 5.46 -33.06
C LEU A 341 -3.56 4.07 -32.61
N LEU A 342 -4.35 3.95 -31.53
CA LEU A 342 -4.66 2.66 -30.92
C LEU A 342 -5.89 2.70 -30.01
N VAL A 343 -6.43 1.52 -29.72
CA VAL A 343 -7.39 1.26 -28.65
C VAL A 343 -6.68 0.44 -27.56
N VAL A 344 -6.92 0.78 -26.28
CA VAL A 344 -6.40 0.05 -25.12
C VAL A 344 -7.52 -0.74 -24.47
N ILE A 345 -7.27 -2.02 -24.20
CA ILE A 345 -8.18 -2.90 -23.45
C ILE A 345 -7.41 -3.73 -22.41
N GLY A 346 -8.14 -4.37 -21.50
CA GLY A 346 -7.57 -5.35 -20.58
C GLY A 346 -6.94 -4.77 -19.31
N ALA A 347 -7.09 -3.48 -19.03
CA ALA A 347 -6.74 -2.90 -17.73
C ALA A 347 -7.94 -3.03 -16.75
N PRO A 348 -7.80 -3.80 -15.65
CA PRO A 348 -8.86 -3.95 -14.66
C PRO A 348 -9.27 -2.59 -14.07
N ASN A 349 -10.57 -2.40 -13.80
CA ASN A 349 -11.17 -1.15 -13.30
C ASN A 349 -10.87 0.12 -14.10
N ASN A 350 -10.46 -0.02 -15.35
CA ASN A 350 -10.00 1.12 -16.12
C ASN A 350 -8.80 1.87 -15.50
N ASP A 351 -7.96 1.16 -14.75
CA ASP A 351 -6.74 1.69 -14.17
C ASP A 351 -5.52 1.13 -14.92
N PRO A 352 -4.79 1.95 -15.70
CA PRO A 352 -3.64 1.50 -16.49
C PRO A 352 -2.45 1.08 -15.60
N THR A 353 -2.49 1.29 -14.29
CA THR A 353 -1.48 0.79 -13.34
C THR A 353 -1.78 -0.62 -12.85
N ARG A 354 -2.94 -1.19 -13.19
CA ARG A 354 -3.39 -2.52 -12.74
C ARG A 354 -3.29 -3.56 -13.85
N ASP A 355 -3.12 -4.81 -13.44
CA ASP A 355 -2.89 -5.94 -14.34
C ASP A 355 -3.44 -7.24 -13.72
N ALA A 356 -3.30 -8.35 -14.42
CA ALA A 356 -3.64 -9.68 -13.90
C ALA A 356 -2.70 -10.13 -12.75
N GLY A 357 -1.54 -9.47 -12.57
CA GLY A 357 -0.69 -9.58 -11.38
C GLY A 357 0.72 -10.12 -11.59
N TYR A 358 1.13 -10.28 -12.85
CA TYR A 358 2.50 -10.64 -13.22
C TYR A 358 2.95 -9.84 -14.44
N LEU A 359 4.25 -9.95 -14.76
CA LEU A 359 4.80 -9.45 -16.02
C LEU A 359 5.09 -10.62 -16.93
N ILE A 360 4.97 -10.40 -18.24
CA ILE A 360 5.38 -11.37 -19.25
C ILE A 360 6.65 -10.90 -19.95
N GLN A 361 7.41 -11.87 -20.47
CA GLN A 361 8.53 -11.66 -21.39
C GLN A 361 8.10 -12.13 -22.78
N PRO A 362 7.39 -11.30 -23.55
CA PRO A 362 6.87 -11.73 -24.83
C PRO A 362 7.93 -11.59 -25.92
N GLU A 363 7.73 -12.30 -27.04
CA GLU A 363 8.64 -12.27 -28.18
C GLU A 363 8.55 -10.94 -28.93
N VAL A 364 9.65 -10.20 -29.03
CA VAL A 364 9.72 -8.92 -29.76
C VAL A 364 10.53 -9.04 -31.04
N GLY A 365 10.36 -8.07 -31.96
CA GLY A 365 11.09 -8.07 -33.23
C GLY A 365 10.70 -9.22 -34.16
N LEU A 366 9.42 -9.61 -34.12
CA LEU A 366 8.86 -10.66 -34.96
C LEU A 366 9.02 -10.32 -36.46
N PRO A 367 9.16 -11.34 -37.34
CA PRO A 367 9.41 -11.12 -38.76
C PRO A 367 8.21 -10.49 -39.50
N THR A 368 7.02 -10.50 -38.90
CA THR A 368 5.80 -9.95 -39.48
C THR A 368 5.72 -8.46 -39.19
N GLU A 369 5.63 -7.63 -40.25
CA GLU A 369 5.44 -6.19 -40.09
C GLU A 369 4.03 -5.90 -39.55
N PRO A 370 3.90 -5.08 -38.48
CA PRO A 370 2.60 -4.75 -37.93
C PRO A 370 1.84 -3.78 -38.83
N ILE A 371 0.56 -4.03 -39.01
CA ILE A 371 -0.40 -3.24 -39.80
C ILE A 371 -1.54 -2.71 -38.92
N THR A 372 -2.47 -1.94 -39.49
CA THR A 372 -3.76 -1.65 -38.83
C THR A 372 -4.44 -2.95 -38.41
N GLY A 373 -4.92 -3.01 -37.18
CA GLY A 373 -5.51 -4.22 -36.58
C GLY A 373 -4.50 -5.11 -35.86
N SER A 374 -3.20 -4.79 -35.86
CA SER A 374 -2.22 -5.54 -35.07
C SER A 374 -2.51 -5.44 -33.58
N VAL A 375 -2.28 -6.54 -32.87
CA VAL A 375 -2.50 -6.70 -31.43
C VAL A 375 -1.15 -6.92 -30.75
N THR A 376 -0.87 -6.16 -29.70
CA THR A 376 0.34 -6.32 -28.87
C THR A 376 0.01 -6.09 -27.41
N TYR A 377 0.81 -6.66 -26.52
CA TYR A 377 0.83 -6.25 -25.12
C TYR A 377 1.40 -4.84 -24.97
N ARG A 378 0.97 -4.14 -23.91
CA ARG A 378 1.62 -2.90 -23.48
C ARG A 378 2.98 -3.21 -22.88
N SER A 379 4.05 -2.75 -23.53
CA SER A 379 5.40 -2.80 -22.98
C SER A 379 5.57 -1.83 -21.81
N LEU A 380 6.19 -2.28 -20.72
CA LEU A 380 6.40 -1.51 -19.50
C LEU A 380 7.87 -1.15 -19.30
N GLN A 381 8.76 -2.09 -19.59
CA GLN A 381 10.20 -1.91 -19.42
C GLN A 381 10.97 -2.67 -20.48
N GLN A 382 12.05 -2.08 -20.97
CA GLN A 382 13.07 -2.79 -21.74
C GLN A 382 14.34 -2.88 -20.88
N LEU A 383 14.84 -4.09 -20.69
CA LEU A 383 16.07 -4.36 -19.97
C LEU A 383 17.29 -4.07 -20.86
N PRO A 384 18.49 -3.84 -20.28
CA PRO A 384 19.69 -3.50 -21.06
C PRO A 384 20.13 -4.56 -22.08
N ASP A 385 19.72 -5.81 -21.89
CA ASP A 385 19.96 -6.93 -22.81
C ASP A 385 18.97 -6.99 -23.98
N GLY A 386 18.00 -6.06 -24.03
CA GLY A 386 16.96 -5.99 -25.05
C GLY A 386 15.67 -6.72 -24.66
N THR A 387 15.65 -7.48 -23.56
CA THR A 387 14.47 -8.18 -23.07
C THR A 387 13.36 -7.17 -22.75
N VAL A 388 12.15 -7.43 -23.23
CA VAL A 388 10.98 -6.59 -22.94
C VAL A 388 10.15 -7.24 -21.85
N LEU A 389 9.82 -6.47 -20.82
CA LEU A 389 8.81 -6.79 -19.83
C LEU A 389 7.53 -6.05 -20.19
N ALA A 390 6.46 -6.80 -20.40
CA ALA A 390 5.16 -6.27 -20.78
C ALA A 390 4.09 -6.61 -19.74
N SER A 391 3.00 -5.85 -19.80
CA SER A 391 1.77 -6.12 -19.07
C SER A 391 1.27 -7.54 -19.34
N SER A 392 0.70 -8.20 -18.32
CA SER A 392 0.11 -9.53 -18.48
C SER A 392 -1.27 -9.50 -19.14
N SER A 393 -2.03 -8.42 -19.02
CA SER A 393 -3.41 -8.34 -19.52
C SER A 393 -3.69 -7.18 -20.45
N GLN A 394 -2.95 -6.06 -20.37
CA GLN A 394 -3.26 -4.87 -21.16
C GLN A 394 -2.79 -5.03 -22.61
N LEU A 395 -3.71 -4.80 -23.54
CA LEU A 395 -3.51 -4.95 -24.98
C LEU A 395 -3.70 -3.62 -25.70
N PHE A 396 -2.88 -3.41 -26.72
CA PHE A 396 -3.05 -2.35 -27.72
C PHE A 396 -3.54 -2.96 -29.03
N LEU A 397 -4.61 -2.39 -29.56
CA LEU A 397 -5.17 -2.70 -30.86
C LEU A 397 -4.87 -1.51 -31.79
N ALA A 398 -4.05 -1.72 -32.81
CA ALA A 398 -3.55 -0.64 -33.66
C ALA A 398 -4.63 -0.09 -34.60
N LEU A 399 -4.91 1.22 -34.55
CA LEU A 399 -5.81 1.93 -35.47
C LEU A 399 -5.11 2.38 -36.76
N SER A 400 -3.79 2.50 -36.72
CA SER A 400 -2.93 2.77 -37.86
C SER A 400 -1.70 1.85 -37.83
N PRO A 401 -1.01 1.64 -38.96
CA PRO A 401 0.21 0.86 -38.97
C PRO A 401 1.23 1.44 -37.96
N PRO A 402 1.71 0.64 -36.99
CA PRO A 402 2.67 1.12 -36.02
C PRO A 402 3.96 1.61 -36.68
N PRO A 403 4.60 2.65 -36.12
CA PRO A 403 5.87 3.15 -36.65
C PRO A 403 6.97 2.08 -36.52
N ALA A 404 7.92 2.07 -37.45
CA ALA A 404 8.97 1.03 -37.50
C ALA A 404 9.81 0.96 -36.22
N GLU A 405 9.97 2.08 -35.51
CA GLU A 405 10.69 2.16 -34.25
C GLU A 405 9.99 1.43 -33.10
N ALA A 406 8.69 1.15 -33.22
CA ALA A 406 7.93 0.39 -32.22
C ALA A 406 8.17 -1.13 -32.34
N ILE A 407 8.50 -1.64 -33.53
CA ILE A 407 8.67 -3.08 -33.81
C ILE A 407 9.62 -3.79 -32.81
N PRO A 408 10.81 -3.25 -32.46
CA PRO A 408 11.70 -3.93 -31.51
C PRO A 408 11.23 -3.84 -30.05
N ALA A 409 10.28 -2.96 -29.73
CA ALA A 409 9.84 -2.69 -28.36
C ALA A 409 8.54 -3.40 -27.99
N TYR A 410 7.84 -3.98 -28.96
CA TYR A 410 6.50 -4.56 -28.78
C TYR A 410 6.42 -5.96 -29.39
N SER A 411 5.61 -6.81 -28.77
CA SER A 411 5.32 -8.17 -29.22
C SER A 411 3.98 -8.18 -29.96
N PHE A 412 4.01 -7.93 -31.27
CA PHE A 412 2.83 -7.99 -32.11
C PHE A 412 2.41 -9.45 -32.36
N PHE A 413 1.60 -10.02 -31.47
CA PHE A 413 1.30 -11.45 -31.43
C PHE A 413 0.03 -11.86 -32.21
N GLY A 414 -0.64 -10.91 -32.88
CA GLY A 414 -1.78 -11.21 -33.73
C GLY A 414 -2.27 -10.01 -34.53
N THR A 415 -3.23 -10.26 -35.43
CA THR A 415 -3.84 -9.22 -36.29
C THR A 415 -5.32 -9.49 -36.49
N ILE A 416 -6.14 -8.43 -36.44
CA ILE A 416 -7.55 -8.49 -36.78
C ILE A 416 -7.73 -8.71 -38.29
N ILE A 417 -8.28 -9.86 -38.67
CA ILE A 417 -8.53 -10.29 -40.05
C ILE A 417 -9.98 -10.08 -40.49
N GLU A 418 -10.92 -9.98 -39.55
CA GLU A 418 -12.33 -9.66 -39.81
C GLU A 418 -12.83 -8.61 -38.80
N GLY A 419 -13.64 -7.66 -39.25
CA GLY A 419 -14.21 -6.61 -38.40
C GLY A 419 -13.24 -5.47 -38.04
N VAL A 420 -12.13 -5.31 -38.76
CA VAL A 420 -11.12 -4.26 -38.48
C VAL A 420 -11.72 -2.84 -38.51
N GLU A 421 -12.76 -2.62 -39.31
CA GLU A 421 -13.50 -1.35 -39.38
C GLU A 421 -14.18 -0.98 -38.05
N ILE A 422 -14.52 -1.96 -37.22
CA ILE A 422 -15.15 -1.77 -35.91
C ILE A 422 -14.19 -1.06 -34.94
N LEU A 423 -12.87 -1.28 -35.07
CA LEU A 423 -11.89 -0.58 -34.23
C LEU A 423 -12.07 0.94 -34.31
N SER A 424 -12.37 1.47 -35.50
CA SER A 424 -12.54 2.91 -35.72
C SER A 424 -13.82 3.48 -35.11
N THR A 425 -14.77 2.62 -34.73
CA THR A 425 -16.04 3.02 -34.11
C THR A 425 -16.03 2.89 -32.59
N ILE A 426 -15.04 2.17 -32.02
CA ILE A 426 -14.92 1.95 -30.58
C ILE A 426 -14.61 3.26 -29.84
N THR A 427 -15.27 3.44 -28.70
CA THR A 427 -15.09 4.52 -27.74
C THR A 427 -14.85 3.97 -26.33
N VAL A 428 -14.43 4.81 -25.40
CA VAL A 428 -14.31 4.44 -23.97
C VAL A 428 -15.65 4.14 -23.28
N SER A 429 -16.79 4.39 -23.96
CA SER A 429 -18.12 3.99 -23.47
C SER A 429 -18.50 2.57 -23.87
N ASP A 430 -17.69 1.94 -24.74
CA ASP A 430 -17.92 0.58 -25.19
C ASP A 430 -17.33 -0.46 -24.23
N THR A 431 -17.80 -1.69 -24.37
CA THR A 431 -17.42 -2.80 -23.52
C THR A 431 -16.90 -3.95 -24.37
N ILE A 432 -15.84 -4.60 -23.89
CA ILE A 432 -15.43 -5.92 -24.35
C ILE A 432 -16.33 -6.93 -23.63
N GLU A 433 -17.33 -7.44 -24.35
CA GLU A 433 -18.31 -8.35 -23.79
C GLU A 433 -17.69 -9.72 -23.53
N SER A 434 -16.89 -10.23 -24.48
CA SER A 434 -16.12 -11.46 -24.31
C SER A 434 -14.99 -11.60 -25.31
N ILE A 435 -13.97 -12.39 -24.95
CA ILE A 435 -12.95 -12.87 -25.89
C ILE A 435 -12.94 -14.40 -25.89
N THR A 436 -13.22 -15.00 -27.04
CA THR A 436 -13.29 -16.48 -27.18
C THR A 436 -12.21 -16.99 -28.13
N ILE A 437 -11.58 -18.10 -27.79
CA ILE A 437 -10.51 -18.71 -28.59
C ILE A 437 -11.09 -19.88 -29.39
N ARG A 438 -10.65 -20.00 -30.64
CA ARG A 438 -10.87 -21.16 -31.50
C ARG A 438 -9.53 -21.71 -31.96
N GLU A 439 -9.37 -23.00 -31.78
CA GLU A 439 -8.25 -23.79 -32.28
C GLU A 439 -8.66 -24.43 -33.62
N SER A 440 -7.76 -24.41 -34.61
CA SER A 440 -7.95 -25.17 -35.84
C SER A 440 -7.69 -26.65 -35.60
N GLU A 441 -8.52 -27.52 -36.19
CA GLU A 441 -8.28 -28.97 -36.20
C GLU A 441 -7.00 -29.39 -36.94
#